data_AF-A0A0E3X0Y1-F1
#
_entry.id   AF-A0A0E3X0Y1-F1
#
_cell.length_a   1.000
_cell.length_b   1.000
_cell.length_c   1.000
_cell.angle_alpha   90.00
_cell.angle_beta   90.00
_cell.angle_gamma   90.00
#
_symmetry.space_group_name_H-M   'P 1'
#
loop_
_entity.id
_entity.type
_entity.pdbx_description
1 polymer ?
#
loop_
_entity_poly.entity_id
_entity_poly.type
_entity_poly.pdbx_seq_one_letter_code
_entity_poly.pdbx_strand_id
1 'polypeptide(L)'
;MAGLRPIKFRLLELFSDEKEHWNNEIVVQVQKEYNMNNNFGRDSINFDILELVSGGMLKSVESKVDEEGVYKKGFLLHKYVITDFGKVRASDACLEYV
;
A
#
# COMPACT_ATOMS: atom_id res chain seq x y z
N MET A 1 -5.35 12.17 -12.41
CA MET A 1 -6.49 11.61 -11.66
C MET A 1 -6.06 10.28 -11.05
N ALA A 2 -5.64 10.27 -9.78
CA ALA A 2 -5.14 9.04 -9.14
C ALA A 2 -6.21 7.93 -9.10
N GLY A 3 -7.48 8.28 -8.82
CA GLY A 3 -8.61 7.34 -8.75
C GLY A 3 -9.03 6.65 -10.06
N LEU A 4 -8.34 6.90 -11.17
CA LEU A 4 -8.57 6.21 -12.44
C LEU A 4 -7.55 5.10 -12.74
N ARG A 5 -6.45 5.01 -11.97
CA ARG A 5 -5.42 4.00 -12.19
C ARG A 5 -5.82 2.69 -11.50
N PRO A 6 -5.36 1.51 -11.94
CA PRO A 6 -5.55 0.31 -11.13
C PRO A 6 -4.80 0.46 -9.79
N ILE A 7 -5.45 0.11 -8.68
CA ILE A 7 -4.99 0.41 -7.31
C ILE A 7 -3.57 -0.07 -7.06
N LYS A 8 -3.19 -1.27 -7.53
CA LYS A 8 -1.84 -1.83 -7.36
C LYS A 8 -0.74 -0.96 -7.95
N PHE A 9 -0.97 -0.32 -9.10
CA PHE A 9 0.01 0.63 -9.67
C PHE A 9 0.11 1.88 -8.81
N ARG A 10 -1.01 2.38 -8.29
CA ARG A 10 -0.99 3.51 -7.36
C ARG A 10 -0.28 3.15 -6.05
N LEU A 11 -0.45 1.94 -5.54
CA LEU A 11 0.29 1.46 -4.37
C LEU A 11 1.80 1.43 -4.65
N LEU A 12 2.24 0.86 -5.78
CA LEU A 12 3.66 0.88 -6.17
C LEU A 12 4.24 2.30 -6.29
N GLU A 13 3.47 3.23 -6.85
CA GLU A 13 3.82 4.66 -6.94
C GLU A 13 3.92 5.33 -5.55
N LEU A 14 3.07 4.94 -4.58
CA LEU A 14 3.16 5.45 -3.22
C LEU A 14 4.42 4.96 -2.50
N PHE A 15 4.82 3.71 -2.73
CA PHE A 15 6.03 3.13 -2.14
C PHE A 15 7.31 3.45 -2.91
N SER A 16 7.23 4.09 -4.09
CA SER A 16 8.40 4.41 -4.91
C SER A 16 9.25 5.56 -4.37
N ASP A 17 8.80 6.24 -3.30
CA ASP A 17 9.60 7.23 -2.58
C ASP A 17 10.69 6.59 -1.70
N GLU A 18 10.75 5.26 -1.70
CA GLU A 18 11.70 4.42 -0.95
C GLU A 18 11.63 4.57 0.57
N LYS A 19 10.58 5.21 1.08
CA LYS A 19 10.35 5.36 2.51
C LYS A 19 9.52 4.20 3.03
N GLU A 20 9.63 4.01 4.35
CA GLU A 20 8.81 3.07 5.08
C GLU A 20 7.44 3.68 5.37
N HIS A 21 6.37 2.99 5.01
CA HIS A 21 5.00 3.45 5.26
C HIS A 21 4.22 2.40 6.03
N TRP A 22 3.39 2.84 6.98
CA TRP A 22 2.46 1.94 7.62
C TRP A 22 1.29 1.64 6.69
N ASN A 23 0.85 0.38 6.66
CA ASN A 23 -0.23 -0.05 5.77
C ASN A 23 -1.54 0.74 5.99
N ASN A 24 -1.85 1.13 7.23
CA ASN A 24 -3.04 1.93 7.51
C ASN A 24 -2.99 3.34 6.89
N GLU A 25 -1.83 3.98 6.86
CA GLU A 25 -1.66 5.31 6.26
C GLU A 25 -1.94 5.26 4.76
N ILE A 26 -1.36 4.26 4.09
CA ILE A 26 -1.55 4.00 2.66
C ILE A 26 -3.01 3.63 2.37
N VAL A 27 -3.62 2.72 3.13
CA VAL A 27 -5.01 2.33 2.94
C VAL A 27 -5.95 3.53 3.07
N VAL A 28 -5.79 4.35 4.12
CA VAL A 28 -6.63 5.54 4.33
C VAL A 28 -6.48 6.55 3.18
N GLN A 29 -5.26 6.73 2.66
CA GLN A 29 -5.04 7.58 1.52
C GLN A 29 -5.75 7.05 0.25
N VAL A 30 -5.56 5.77 -0.07
CA VAL A 30 -6.15 5.13 -1.25
C VAL A 30 -7.68 5.09 -1.15
N GLN A 31 -8.26 4.84 0.02
CA GLN A 31 -9.72 4.91 0.21
C GLN A 31 -10.29 6.28 -0.21
N LYS A 32 -9.60 7.37 0.15
CA LYS A 32 -10.00 8.73 -0.25
C LYS A 32 -9.83 8.94 -1.75
N GLU A 33 -8.70 8.53 -2.32
CA GLU A 33 -8.39 8.71 -3.76
C GLU A 33 -9.38 7.96 -4.67
N TYR A 34 -9.89 6.80 -4.24
CA TYR A 34 -10.75 5.91 -5.01
C TYR A 34 -12.22 5.89 -4.55
N ASN A 35 -12.59 6.72 -3.58
CA ASN A 35 -13.93 6.74 -2.98
C ASN A 35 -14.38 5.38 -2.40
N MET A 36 -13.43 4.62 -1.83
CA MET A 36 -13.65 3.29 -1.25
C MET A 36 -13.82 3.35 0.28
N ASN A 37 -14.60 4.33 0.76
CA ASN A 37 -14.73 4.72 2.17
C ASN A 37 -15.65 3.77 2.99
N ASN A 38 -15.45 2.46 2.86
CA ASN A 38 -16.17 1.44 3.63
C ASN A 38 -15.23 0.29 4.03
N ASN A 39 -15.69 -0.62 4.89
CA ASN A 39 -14.89 -1.75 5.39
C ASN A 39 -14.38 -2.67 4.27
N PHE A 40 -15.23 -2.99 3.29
CA PHE A 40 -14.84 -3.82 2.15
C PHE A 40 -13.73 -3.17 1.34
N GLY A 41 -13.83 -1.85 1.11
CA GLY A 41 -12.83 -1.07 0.39
C GLY A 41 -11.50 -1.02 1.13
N ARG A 42 -11.54 -0.73 2.44
CA ARG A 42 -10.36 -0.79 3.33
C ARG A 42 -9.65 -2.13 3.22
N ASP A 43 -10.40 -3.21 3.41
CA ASP A 43 -9.84 -4.56 3.46
C ASP A 43 -9.33 -5.01 2.07
N SER A 44 -10.03 -4.65 0.98
CA SER A 44 -9.59 -4.90 -0.39
C SER A 44 -8.25 -4.23 -0.70
N ILE A 45 -8.08 -2.96 -0.33
CA ILE A 45 -6.80 -2.25 -0.53
C ILE A 45 -5.68 -2.89 0.30
N ASN A 46 -5.99 -3.29 1.53
CA ASN A 46 -5.00 -4.00 2.35
C ASN A 46 -4.61 -5.36 1.76
N PHE A 47 -5.55 -6.08 1.13
CA PHE A 47 -5.24 -7.29 0.38
C PHE A 47 -4.37 -6.99 -0.84
N ASP A 48 -4.61 -5.92 -1.58
CA ASP A 48 -3.73 -5.50 -2.68
C ASP A 48 -2.28 -5.25 -2.18
N ILE A 49 -2.11 -4.63 -1.00
CA ILE A 49 -0.78 -4.48 -0.38
C ILE A 49 -0.16 -5.85 -0.07
N LEU A 50 -0.93 -6.78 0.51
CA LEU A 50 -0.45 -8.14 0.81
C LEU A 50 -0.07 -8.92 -0.45
N GLU A 51 -0.77 -8.71 -1.57
CA GLU A 51 -0.42 -9.30 -2.86
C GLU A 51 0.89 -8.72 -3.42
N LEU A 52 1.15 -7.42 -3.24
CA LEU A 52 2.45 -6.84 -3.59
C LEU A 52 3.59 -7.39 -2.73
N VAL A 53 3.33 -7.62 -1.44
CA VAL A 53 4.28 -8.27 -0.53
C VAL A 53 4.53 -9.73 -0.94
N SER A 54 3.48 -10.50 -1.21
CA SER A 54 3.61 -11.91 -1.61
C SER A 54 4.31 -12.08 -2.96
N GLY A 55 4.12 -11.11 -3.87
CA GLY A 55 4.86 -11.01 -5.14
C GLY A 55 6.27 -10.45 -5.01
N GLY A 56 6.76 -10.16 -3.80
CA GLY A 56 8.13 -9.70 -3.54
C GLY A 56 8.41 -8.24 -3.90
N MET A 57 7.38 -7.45 -4.26
CA MET A 57 7.54 -6.04 -4.62
C MET A 57 7.69 -5.15 -3.39
N LEU A 58 7.07 -5.52 -2.28
CA LEU A 58 7.22 -4.87 -0.97
C LEU A 58 7.78 -5.86 0.04
N LYS A 59 8.47 -5.36 1.08
CA LYS A 59 8.91 -6.17 2.23
C LYS A 59 8.45 -5.53 3.54
N SER A 60 8.08 -6.36 4.52
CA SER A 60 7.77 -5.90 5.88
C SER A 60 9.07 -5.62 6.63
N VAL A 61 9.13 -4.49 7.31
CA VAL A 61 10.31 -4.08 8.12
C VAL A 61 9.99 -3.97 9.61
N GLU A 62 8.72 -3.72 9.94
CA GLU A 62 8.25 -3.56 11.31
C GLU A 62 6.78 -4.01 11.39
N SER A 63 6.35 -4.45 12.58
CA SER A 63 4.94 -4.71 12.87
C SER A 63 4.60 -4.32 14.31
N LYS A 64 3.37 -3.84 14.52
CA LYS A 64 2.85 -3.48 15.85
C LYS A 64 1.35 -3.70 15.93
N VAL A 65 0.83 -3.91 17.13
CA VAL A 65 -0.62 -4.00 17.36
C VAL A 65 -1.23 -2.59 17.37
N ASP A 66 -2.37 -2.42 16.71
CA ASP A 66 -3.16 -1.19 16.76
C ASP A 66 -3.97 -1.13 18.07
N GLU A 67 -3.33 -0.73 19.15
CA GLU A 67 -3.95 -0.66 20.49
C GLU A 67 -5.02 0.45 20.57
N GLU A 68 -4.74 1.58 19.92
CA GLU A 68 -5.58 2.78 19.91
C GLU A 68 -6.76 2.68 18.94
N GLY A 69 -6.70 1.75 17.97
CA GLY A 69 -7.76 1.56 16.98
C GLY A 69 -7.76 2.63 15.88
N VAL A 70 -6.59 3.16 15.53
CA VAL A 70 -6.41 4.16 14.45
C VAL A 70 -6.88 3.60 13.10
N TYR A 71 -6.76 2.28 12.91
CA TYR A 71 -7.18 1.57 11.72
C TYR A 71 -8.26 0.53 12.03
N LYS A 72 -7.97 -0.36 12.98
CA LYS A 72 -8.86 -1.40 13.50
C LYS A 72 -8.25 -1.91 14.80
N LYS A 73 -8.90 -1.62 15.93
CA LYS A 73 -8.38 -2.00 17.26
C LYS A 73 -8.03 -3.49 17.34
N GLY A 74 -6.82 -3.79 17.83
CA GLY A 74 -6.28 -5.15 17.94
C GLY A 74 -5.75 -5.75 16.65
N PHE A 75 -5.74 -5.01 15.55
CA PHE A 75 -5.18 -5.46 14.27
C PHE A 75 -3.66 -5.32 14.25
N LEU A 76 -2.96 -6.22 13.56
CA LEU A 76 -1.51 -6.12 13.36
C LEU A 76 -1.23 -5.16 12.19
N LEU A 77 -0.67 -3.99 12.51
CA LEU A 77 -0.16 -3.05 11.53
C LEU A 77 1.21 -3.49 11.08
N HIS A 78 1.47 -3.33 9.79
CA HIS A 78 2.75 -3.64 9.17
C HIS A 78 3.30 -2.40 8.50
N LYS A 79 4.59 -2.18 8.69
CA LYS A 79 5.35 -1.18 7.97
C LYS A 79 6.05 -1.83 6.79
N TYR A 80 5.90 -1.24 5.62
CA TYR A 80 6.40 -1.76 4.36
C TYR A 80 7.31 -0.77 3.67
N VAL A 81 8.26 -1.29 2.90
CA VAL A 81 9.10 -0.53 1.97
C VAL A 81 9.21 -1.30 0.65
N ILE A 82 9.37 -0.58 -0.46
CA ILE A 82 9.61 -1.20 -1.76
C ILE A 82 10.95 -1.94 -1.80
N THR A 83 10.98 -3.09 -2.48
CA THR A 83 12.21 -3.84 -2.73
C THR A 83 12.84 -3.38 -4.04
N ASP A 84 14.13 -3.69 -4.27
CA ASP A 84 14.75 -3.41 -5.58
C ASP A 84 14.02 -4.13 -6.73
N PHE A 85 13.52 -5.34 -6.48
CA PHE A 85 12.65 -6.04 -7.43
C PHE A 85 11.37 -5.26 -7.71
N GLY A 86 10.71 -4.74 -6.66
CA GLY A 86 9.51 -3.91 -6.79
C GLY A 86 9.76 -2.63 -7.58
N LYS A 87 10.90 -1.97 -7.38
CA LYS A 87 11.29 -0.77 -8.14
C LYS A 87 11.41 -1.06 -9.63
N VAL A 88 12.10 -2.14 -9.99
CA VAL A 88 12.24 -2.54 -11.39
C VAL A 88 10.87 -2.86 -11.99
N ARG A 89 10.01 -3.61 -11.29
CA ARG A 89 8.65 -3.91 -11.77
C ARG A 89 7.76 -2.68 -11.92
N ALA A 90 7.87 -1.72 -11.01
CA ALA A 90 7.16 -0.45 -11.09
C ALA A 90 7.58 0.34 -12.33
N SER A 91 8.89 0.45 -12.57
CA SER A 91 9.48 1.09 -13.75
C SER A 91 9.07 0.38 -15.05
N ASP A 92 9.21 -0.96 -15.12
CA ASP A 92 8.82 -1.77 -16.28
C ASP A 92 7.33 -1.61 -16.65
N ALA A 93 6.47 -1.40 -15.66
CA ALA A 93 5.03 -1.24 -15.84
C ALA A 93 4.59 0.21 -16.19
N CYS A 94 5.53 1.04 -16.64
CA CYS A 94 5.31 2.43 -17.07
C CYS A 94 4.98 3.43 -15.95
N LEU A 95 5.47 3.24 -14.72
CA LEU A 95 5.56 4.34 -13.73
C LEU A 95 6.78 5.25 -14.01
N GLU A 96 7.06 5.54 -15.28
CA GLU A 96 8.03 6.58 -15.63
C GLU A 96 7.32 7.93 -15.59
N TYR A 97 7.63 8.73 -14.56
CA TYR A 97 7.36 10.16 -14.62
C TYR A 97 8.31 10.79 -15.64
N VAL A 98 7.80 11.10 -16.82
CA VAL A 98 8.43 12.05 -17.75
C VAL A 98 8.14 13.48 -17.26
#